data_AF-A0A7G3BU37-F1
#
_entry.id   AF-A0A7G3BU37-F1
#
_cell.length_a   1.000
_cell.length_b   1.000
_cell.length_c   1.000
_cell.angle_alpha   90.00
_cell.angle_beta   90.00
_cell.angle_gamma   90.00
#
_symmetry.space_group_name_H-M   'P 1'
#
loop_
_entity.id
_entity.type
_entity.pdbx_description
1 polymer ?
#
loop_
_entity_poly.entity_id
_entity_poly.type
_entity_poly.pdbx_seq_one_letter_code
_entity_poly.pdbx_strand_id
1 'polypeptide(L)'
;MSNNNGVVWGSGIDTLGVEFLTNVLNNMQRLSSNAVRFGQKGIGKRPNYQIELAENESKKFNGHHGDFHRDGVSEDEPFNPENLSIIFNLQNVQMALEAARKQNIV
;
A
#
# COMPACT_ATOMS: atom_id res chain seq x y z
N MET A 1 -29.12 4.54 -12.77
CA MET A 1 -28.62 4.19 -11.42
C MET A 1 -27.47 3.22 -11.63
N SER A 2 -26.23 3.69 -11.51
CA SER A 2 -25.05 2.82 -11.68
C SER A 2 -24.86 2.01 -10.41
N ASN A 3 -24.95 0.69 -10.53
CA ASN A 3 -24.55 -0.25 -9.49
C ASN A 3 -23.03 -0.11 -9.30
N ASN A 4 -22.63 0.77 -8.39
CA ASN A 4 -21.30 0.71 -7.79
C ASN A 4 -21.29 -0.52 -6.88
N ASN A 5 -21.08 -1.69 -7.47
CA ASN A 5 -20.61 -2.86 -6.74
C ASN A 5 -19.25 -2.46 -6.16
N GLY A 6 -19.28 -1.91 -4.95
CA GLY A 6 -18.12 -1.47 -4.20
C GLY A 6 -17.18 -2.64 -4.02
N VAL A 7 -16.22 -2.76 -4.94
CA VAL A 7 -15.05 -3.61 -4.73
C VAL A 7 -14.28 -2.96 -3.61
N VAL A 8 -14.57 -3.36 -2.37
CA VAL A 8 -13.69 -3.13 -1.25
C VAL A 8 -12.41 -3.88 -1.56
N TRP A 9 -11.29 -3.17 -1.75
CA TRP A 9 -9.99 -3.76 -2.03
C TRP A 9 -9.50 -4.57 -0.80
N GLY A 10 -9.99 -5.80 -0.64
CA GLY A 10 -9.80 -6.58 0.59
C GLY A 10 -8.66 -7.59 0.57
N SER A 11 -8.02 -7.84 -0.59
CA SER A 11 -7.17 -9.03 -0.75
C SER A 11 -6.12 -8.97 -1.86
N GLY A 12 -5.69 -7.77 -2.30
CA GLY A 12 -4.77 -7.62 -3.44
C GLY A 12 -3.29 -7.42 -3.07
N ILE A 13 -2.89 -7.66 -1.82
CA ILE A 13 -1.49 -7.44 -1.40
C ILE A 13 -0.52 -8.37 -2.15
N ASP A 14 -1.00 -9.54 -2.56
CA ASP A 14 -0.30 -10.54 -3.36
C ASP A 14 -0.08 -10.12 -4.81
N THR A 15 -0.83 -9.15 -5.32
CA THR A 15 -0.64 -8.60 -6.68
C THR A 15 0.40 -7.49 -6.72
N LEU A 16 0.97 -7.09 -5.58
CA LEU A 16 1.93 -6.00 -5.49
C LEU A 16 3.36 -6.48 -5.78
N GLY A 17 4.13 -5.67 -6.49
CA GLY A 17 5.49 -6.03 -6.91
C GLY A 17 6.54 -5.96 -5.80
N VAL A 18 7.67 -6.65 -6.01
CA VAL A 18 8.81 -6.72 -5.07
C VAL A 18 9.32 -5.34 -4.65
N GLU A 19 9.56 -4.44 -5.59
CA GLU A 19 10.05 -3.08 -5.31
C GLU A 19 9.08 -2.29 -4.43
N PHE A 20 7.78 -2.40 -4.73
CA PHE A 20 6.71 -1.70 -4.02
C PHE A 20 6.62 -2.21 -2.58
N LEU A 21 6.53 -3.53 -2.40
CA LEU A 21 6.44 -4.16 -1.08
C LEU A 21 7.69 -3.92 -0.23
N THR A 22 8.87 -3.86 -0.85
CA THR A 22 10.12 -3.51 -0.17
C THR A 22 10.06 -2.08 0.38
N ASN A 23 9.59 -1.12 -0.42
CA ASN A 23 9.43 0.26 0.00
C ASN A 23 8.38 0.44 1.12
N VAL A 24 7.27 -0.28 1.04
CA VAL A 24 6.24 -0.28 2.09
C VAL A 24 6.84 -0.82 3.40
N LEU A 25 7.52 -1.96 3.34
CA LEU A 25 8.16 -2.58 4.52
C LEU A 25 9.19 -1.66 5.16
N ASN A 26 10.05 -1.03 4.35
CA ASN A 26 11.06 -0.08 4.83
C ASN A 26 10.40 1.11 5.54
N ASN A 27 9.29 1.63 5.02
CA ASN A 27 8.57 2.73 5.64
C ASN A 27 7.84 2.32 6.93
N MET A 28 7.25 1.13 6.98
CA MET A 28 6.65 0.60 8.22
C MET A 28 7.69 0.44 9.33
N GLN A 29 8.87 -0.11 8.99
CA GLN A 29 10.00 -0.24 9.93
C GLN A 29 10.54 1.11 10.37
N ARG A 30 10.73 2.05 9.45
CA ARG A 30 11.21 3.42 9.75
C ARG A 30 10.27 4.18 10.69
N LEU A 31 8.96 3.92 10.59
CA LEU A 31 7.94 4.54 11.42
C LEU A 31 7.57 3.71 12.66
N SER A 32 8.22 2.57 12.89
CA SER A 32 7.91 1.65 13.98
C SER A 32 6.42 1.27 14.05
N SER A 33 5.78 1.12 12.89
CA SER A 33 4.35 0.80 12.77
C SER A 33 4.10 -0.61 12.27
N ASN A 34 3.02 -1.21 12.76
CA ASN A 34 2.55 -2.54 12.37
C ASN A 34 1.25 -2.51 11.54
N ALA A 35 0.86 -1.37 10.98
CA ALA A 35 -0.41 -1.25 10.27
C ALA A 35 -0.29 -0.40 9.01
N VAL A 36 -0.70 -0.96 7.88
CA VAL A 36 -0.74 -0.27 6.57
C VAL A 36 -2.04 -0.55 5.85
N ARG A 37 -2.53 0.45 5.10
CA ARG A 37 -3.68 0.33 4.18
C ARG A 37 -3.31 0.90 2.82
N PHE A 38 -3.75 0.25 1.75
CA PHE A 38 -3.48 0.64 0.37
C PHE A 38 -4.71 1.34 -0.23
N GLY A 39 -4.50 2.44 -0.96
CA GLY A 39 -5.53 3.21 -1.65
C GLY A 39 -5.76 2.75 -3.09
N GLN A 40 -7.01 2.60 -3.51
CA GLN A 40 -7.39 2.07 -4.83
C GLN A 40 -7.53 3.19 -5.90
N LYS A 41 -6.45 3.92 -6.20
CA LYS A 41 -6.35 4.63 -7.50
C LYS A 41 -5.00 4.36 -8.15
N GLY A 42 -5.06 3.93 -9.42
CA GLY A 42 -3.94 3.53 -10.26
C GLY A 42 -4.20 2.19 -10.93
N ILE A 43 -3.74 2.00 -12.16
CA ILE A 43 -3.88 0.77 -12.96
C ILE A 43 -2.97 -0.32 -12.34
N GLY A 44 -3.40 -0.87 -11.21
CA GLY A 44 -3.09 -2.22 -10.74
C GLY A 44 -1.71 -2.56 -10.18
N LYS A 45 -0.69 -1.67 -10.15
CA LYS A 45 0.67 -2.09 -9.73
C LYS A 45 1.37 -1.26 -8.64
N ARG A 46 0.94 -0.02 -8.37
CA ARG A 46 1.64 0.92 -7.46
C ARG A 46 0.66 1.87 -6.74
N PRO A 47 -0.16 1.38 -5.79
CA PRO A 47 -1.12 2.23 -5.08
C PRO A 47 -0.43 3.19 -4.11
N ASN A 48 -1.02 4.36 -3.86
CA ASN A 48 -0.70 5.13 -2.66
C ASN A 48 -1.10 4.34 -1.41
N TYR A 49 -0.45 4.57 -0.28
CA TYR A 49 -0.75 3.84 0.96
C TYR A 49 -0.62 4.73 2.17
N GLN A 50 -1.28 4.34 3.26
CA GLN A 50 -1.14 4.98 4.55
C GLN A 50 -0.63 3.98 5.58
N ILE A 51 0.28 4.45 6.42
CA ILE A 51 0.75 3.74 7.60
C ILE A 51 0.05 4.37 8.80
N GLU A 52 -0.67 3.54 9.57
CA GLU A 52 -1.32 3.98 10.80
C GLU A 52 -0.27 4.09 11.91
N LEU A 53 -0.25 5.19 12.64
CA LEU A 53 0.62 5.43 13.77
C LEU A 53 -0.20 5.34 15.07
N ALA A 54 0.36 5.85 16.18
CA ALA A 54 -0.40 5.98 17.42
C ALA A 54 -1.49 7.06 17.28
N GLU A 55 -2.54 6.97 18.10
CA GLU A 55 -3.47 8.08 18.36
C GLU A 55 -4.10 8.73 17.11
N ASN A 56 -4.73 7.94 16.24
CA ASN A 56 -5.41 8.43 15.02
C ASN A 56 -4.51 9.20 14.03
N GLU A 57 -3.19 9.16 14.21
CA GLU A 57 -2.24 9.70 13.25
C GLU A 57 -1.98 8.68 12.14
N SER A 58 -1.87 9.16 10.91
CA SER A 58 -1.45 8.33 9.78
C SER A 58 -0.53 9.12 8.86
N LYS A 59 0.45 8.42 8.27
CA LYS A 59 1.31 8.98 7.23
C LYS A 59 0.98 8.38 5.89
N LYS A 60 0.83 9.24 4.89
CA LYS A 60 0.44 8.86 3.53
C LYS A 60 1.65 8.92 2.63
N PHE A 61 1.75 7.96 1.73
CA PHE A 61 2.90 7.77 0.86
C PHE A 61 2.47 7.66 -0.59
N ASN A 62 3.24 8.32 -1.46
CA ASN A 62 3.10 8.17 -2.89
C ASN A 62 3.81 6.89 -3.36
N GLY A 63 3.04 5.95 -3.92
CA GLY A 63 3.55 4.67 -4.43
C GLY A 63 4.21 4.74 -5.81
N HIS A 64 4.15 5.89 -6.48
CA HIS A 64 4.55 6.06 -7.89
C HIS A 64 5.98 6.62 -8.07
N HIS A 65 6.63 7.14 -7.03
CA HIS A 65 7.87 7.93 -7.17
C HIS A 65 9.17 7.18 -6.84
N GLY A 66 9.95 6.86 -7.88
CA GLY A 66 11.38 6.54 -7.81
C GLY A 66 11.78 5.33 -6.93
N ASP A 67 13.05 5.29 -6.53
CA ASP A 67 13.61 4.21 -5.69
C ASP A 67 13.01 4.18 -4.27
N PHE A 68 12.41 5.30 -3.82
CA PHE A 68 11.90 5.48 -2.45
C PHE A 68 10.53 6.16 -2.42
N HIS A 69 9.56 5.51 -1.78
CA HIS A 69 8.25 6.12 -1.52
C HIS A 69 8.38 7.22 -0.43
N ARG A 70 8.20 8.48 -0.83
CA ARG A 70 8.29 9.65 0.06
C ARG A 70 6.96 9.92 0.77
N ASP A 71 7.06 10.58 1.93
CA ASP A 71 5.92 11.12 2.67
C ASP A 71 5.20 12.20 1.84
N GLY A 72 3.87 12.20 1.90
CA GLY A 72 3.02 13.03 1.05
C GLY A 72 2.47 12.29 -0.18
N VAL A 73 1.40 12.83 -0.73
CA VAL A 73 0.78 12.38 -1.99
C VAL A 73 0.81 13.51 -2.99
N SER A 74 0.88 13.17 -4.29
CA SER A 74 0.83 14.19 -5.34
C SER A 74 -0.54 14.88 -5.34
N GLU A 75 -0.58 16.18 -5.63
CA GLU A 75 -1.85 16.89 -5.88
C GLU A 75 -2.61 16.28 -7.07
N ASP A 76 -1.89 15.74 -8.05
CA ASP A 76 -2.44 15.07 -9.22
C ASP A 76 -2.98 13.65 -8.92
N GLU A 77 -2.53 13.04 -7.83
CA GLU A 77 -2.97 11.70 -7.38
C GLU A 77 -3.29 11.72 -5.88
N PRO A 78 -4.37 12.42 -5.48
CA PRO A 78 -4.69 12.59 -4.07
C PRO A 78 -5.05 11.26 -3.42
N PHE A 79 -4.63 11.11 -2.17
CA PHE A 79 -5.00 9.97 -1.35
C PHE A 79 -6.50 10.00 -1.05
N ASN A 80 -7.24 9.00 -1.53
CA ASN A 80 -8.66 8.87 -1.24
C ASN A 80 -8.89 7.93 -0.04
N PRO A 81 -9.28 8.44 1.15
CA PRO A 81 -9.51 7.62 2.33
C PRO A 81 -10.79 6.75 2.25
N GLU A 82 -11.69 7.03 1.30
CA GLU A 82 -12.90 6.22 1.09
C GLU A 82 -12.61 4.92 0.34
N ASN A 83 -11.38 4.74 -0.15
CA ASN A 83 -11.02 3.65 -1.05
C ASN A 83 -9.82 2.87 -0.56
N LEU A 84 -9.86 2.49 0.72
CA LEU A 84 -8.76 1.81 1.40
C LEU A 84 -8.98 0.33 1.51
N SER A 85 -7.86 -0.38 1.50
CA SER A 85 -7.82 -1.78 1.82
C SER A 85 -8.21 -2.08 3.27
N ILE A 86 -8.34 -3.38 3.58
CA ILE A 86 -8.20 -3.84 4.96
C ILE A 86 -6.82 -3.46 5.52
N ILE A 87 -6.67 -3.50 6.84
CA ILE A 87 -5.39 -3.29 7.48
C ILE A 87 -4.52 -4.53 7.28
N PHE A 88 -3.31 -4.34 6.77
CA PHE A 88 -2.27 -5.35 6.71
C PHE A 88 -1.21 -5.05 7.77
N ASN A 89 -0.73 -6.10 8.43
CA ASN A 89 0.37 -5.97 9.38
C ASN A 89 1.73 -6.25 8.73
N LEU A 90 2.83 -6.04 9.47
CA LEU A 90 4.19 -6.29 8.98
C LEU A 90 4.36 -7.70 8.43
N GLN A 91 3.79 -8.71 9.10
CA GLN A 91 3.89 -10.11 8.68
C GLN A 91 3.16 -10.33 7.35
N ASN A 92 1.98 -9.73 7.13
CA ASN A 92 1.27 -9.82 5.85
C ASN A 92 2.12 -9.24 4.71
N VAL A 93 2.76 -8.09 4.94
CA VAL A 93 3.63 -7.44 3.94
C VAL A 93 4.88 -8.27 3.66
N GLN A 94 5.50 -8.86 4.68
CA GLN A 94 6.65 -9.75 4.54
C GLN A 94 6.30 -11.01 3.73
N MET A 95 5.19 -11.68 4.05
CA MET A 95 4.75 -12.86 3.31
C MET A 95 4.44 -12.54 1.84
N ALA A 96 3.79 -11.40 1.59
CA ALA A 96 3.54 -10.95 0.21
C ALA A 96 4.85 -10.68 -0.55
N LEU A 97 5.84 -10.06 0.11
CA LEU A 97 7.14 -9.79 -0.50
C LEU A 97 7.88 -11.09 -0.86
N GLU A 98 7.85 -12.08 0.03
CA GLU A 98 8.44 -13.40 -0.25
C GLU A 98 7.73 -14.12 -1.40
N ALA A 99 6.40 -14.05 -1.46
CA ALA A 99 5.62 -14.62 -2.56
C ALA A 99 5.96 -13.95 -3.89
N ALA A 100 6.01 -12.62 -3.94
CA ALA A 100 6.37 -11.86 -5.13
C ALA A 100 7.79 -12.18 -5.62
N ARG A 101 8.75 -12.35 -4.70
CA ARG A 101 10.12 -12.77 -5.05
C ARG A 101 10.16 -14.15 -5.72
N LYS A 102 9.35 -15.10 -5.25
CA LYS A 102 9.27 -16.45 -5.85
C LYS A 102 8.66 -16.42 -7.25
N GLN A 103 7.67 -15.57 -7.48
CA GLN A 103 7.03 -15.43 -8.80
C GLN A 103 7.95 -14.78 -9.84
N ASN A 104 8.85 -13.88 -9.43
CA ASN A 104 9.84 -13.25 -10.31
C ASN A 104 11.03 -14.16 -10.69
N ILE A 105 11.11 -15.37 -10.14
CA ILE A 105 12.17 -16.36 -10.45
C ILE A 105 11.72 -17.33 -11.56
N VAL A 106 10.44 -17.31 -11.96
CA VAL A 106 9.84 -18.17 -13.00
C VAL A 106 9.83 -17.47 -14.35
#